data_AF-A0A6J4FW02-F1
#
_entry.id   AF-A0A6J4FW02-F1
#
_cell.length_a   1.000
_cell.length_b   1.000
_cell.length_c   1.000
_cell.angle_alpha   90.00
_cell.angle_beta   90.00
_cell.angle_gamma   90.00
#
_symmetry.space_group_name_H-M   'P 1'
#
loop_
_entity.id
_entity.type
_entity.pdbx_description
1 polymer ?
#
loop_
_entity_poly.entity_id
_entity_poly.type
_entity_poly.pdbx_seq_one_letter_code
_entity_poly.pdbx_strand_id
1 'polypeptide(L)'
;MQGSESHHGGHPRAASAVKHSYTVPCASAFRDAVEALAARRRVNVGDIARSVLLVMPPDAIAAFPDPGEPGADDRETVVLKSGPAQGRPWKRKPRLQVRMPPGFDLGFVRRALALALALDGGALKLSVEDPKAPPPPPPPPPPPPEPQQARRATDRAFGRRANDATAEELERLRAIVNVLAFEPLDGGVGSRAEALHVLGFPPGAHPDKRMIRARFRMLATIHHPDSDHGSHERMSQLNQAMEWLKE
;
A
#
# COMPACT_ATOMS: atom_id res chain seq x y z
N MET A 1 -22.21 55.74 1.62
CA MET A 1 -22.39 54.30 1.92
C MET A 1 -22.10 53.50 0.67
N GLN A 2 -20.99 52.77 0.64
CA GLN A 2 -20.80 51.50 -0.10
C GLN A 2 -19.36 51.06 0.16
N GLY A 3 -19.22 50.18 1.15
CA GLY A 3 -17.98 49.50 1.46
C GLY A 3 -17.80 48.33 0.51
N SER A 4 -16.61 48.25 -0.07
CA SER A 4 -16.12 47.17 -0.91
C SER A 4 -15.61 46.02 -0.02
N GLU A 5 -16.44 44.99 0.17
CA GLU A 5 -16.01 43.74 0.77
C GLU A 5 -15.46 42.77 -0.29
N SER A 6 -14.14 42.66 -0.31
CA SER A 6 -13.37 41.68 -1.06
C SER A 6 -13.60 40.27 -0.51
N HIS A 7 -14.29 39.42 -1.29
CA HIS A 7 -14.38 37.98 -1.05
C HIS A 7 -13.02 37.31 -1.25
N HIS A 8 -12.32 37.01 -0.14
CA HIS A 8 -11.26 36.02 -0.11
C HIS A 8 -11.87 34.61 -0.25
N GLY A 9 -11.78 34.05 -1.46
CA GLY A 9 -12.10 32.66 -1.73
C GLY A 9 -11.09 31.73 -1.06
N GLY A 10 -11.41 31.31 0.16
CA GLY A 10 -10.70 30.22 0.84
C GLY A 10 -10.83 28.94 0.02
N HIS A 11 -9.72 28.45 -0.53
CA HIS A 11 -9.67 27.09 -1.07
C HIS A 11 -10.04 26.11 0.04
N PRO A 12 -11.05 25.24 -0.15
CA PRO A 12 -11.34 24.20 0.82
C PRO A 12 -10.14 23.27 0.90
N ARG A 13 -9.52 23.20 2.10
CA ARG A 13 -8.53 22.16 2.44
C ARG A 13 -9.17 20.82 2.10
N ALA A 14 -8.56 20.07 1.18
CA ALA A 14 -8.94 18.71 0.87
C ALA A 14 -9.03 17.93 2.19
N ALA A 15 -10.26 17.63 2.63
CA ALA A 15 -10.49 16.77 3.77
C ALA A 15 -9.73 15.47 3.50
N SER A 16 -8.91 15.02 4.44
CA SER A 16 -8.17 13.76 4.30
C SER A 16 -9.18 12.64 4.16
N ALA A 17 -9.47 12.22 2.92
CA ALA A 17 -10.40 11.15 2.64
C ALA A 17 -9.94 9.91 3.41
N VAL A 18 -10.75 9.49 4.39
CA VAL A 18 -10.43 8.37 5.28
C VAL A 18 -10.33 7.12 4.41
N LYS A 19 -9.11 6.59 4.27
CA LYS A 19 -8.85 5.36 3.50
C LYS A 19 -9.46 4.17 4.25
N HIS A 20 -10.39 3.46 3.61
CA HIS A 20 -10.98 2.22 4.11
C HIS A 20 -10.17 1.01 3.62
N SER A 21 -10.11 -0.07 4.42
CA SER A 21 -9.43 -1.31 4.03
C SER A 21 -10.46 -2.40 3.75
N TYR A 22 -10.59 -2.77 2.49
CA TYR A 22 -11.45 -3.84 2.03
C TYR A 22 -10.73 -5.18 2.14
N THR A 23 -11.37 -6.17 2.78
CA THR A 23 -10.99 -7.58 2.65
C THR A 23 -11.88 -8.20 1.57
N VAL A 24 -11.30 -8.46 0.39
CA VAL A 24 -12.01 -8.94 -0.79
C VAL A 24 -11.78 -10.45 -0.95
N PRO A 25 -12.74 -11.33 -0.59
CA PRO A 25 -12.61 -12.75 -0.83
C PRO A 25 -12.62 -13.02 -2.34
N CYS A 26 -11.64 -13.77 -2.83
CA CYS A 26 -11.50 -14.10 -4.24
C CYS A 26 -10.65 -15.38 -4.39
N ALA A 27 -10.86 -16.12 -5.48
CA ALA A 27 -10.11 -17.35 -5.74
C ALA A 27 -8.58 -17.13 -5.71
N SER A 28 -7.82 -18.13 -5.28
CA SER A 28 -6.36 -18.06 -5.15
C SER A 28 -5.69 -17.67 -6.47
N ALA A 29 -6.09 -18.29 -7.58
CA ALA A 29 -5.53 -17.97 -8.90
C ALA A 29 -5.76 -16.50 -9.30
N PHE A 30 -6.92 -15.94 -8.95
CA PHE A 30 -7.22 -14.53 -9.20
C PHE A 30 -6.39 -13.62 -8.30
N ARG A 31 -6.31 -13.92 -7.00
CA ARG A 31 -5.46 -13.19 -6.05
C ARG A 31 -4.02 -13.13 -6.57
N ASP A 32 -3.45 -14.27 -6.91
CA ASP A 32 -2.05 -14.41 -7.31
C ASP A 32 -1.78 -13.65 -8.62
N ALA A 33 -2.72 -13.67 -9.58
CA ALA A 33 -2.61 -12.89 -10.81
C ALA A 33 -2.60 -11.37 -10.54
N VAL A 34 -3.48 -10.89 -9.65
CA VAL A 34 -3.55 -9.47 -9.26
C VAL A 34 -2.29 -9.04 -8.49
N GLU A 35 -1.81 -9.86 -7.57
CA GLU A 35 -0.57 -9.58 -6.82
C GLU A 35 0.65 -9.59 -7.74
N ALA A 36 0.71 -10.52 -8.70
CA ALA A 36 1.76 -10.54 -9.71
C ALA A 36 1.71 -9.29 -10.60
N LEU A 37 0.51 -8.82 -10.98
CA LEU A 37 0.35 -7.55 -11.71
C LEU A 37 0.88 -6.37 -10.88
N ALA A 38 0.48 -6.29 -9.61
CA ALA A 38 0.93 -5.26 -8.67
C ALA A 38 2.46 -5.24 -8.55
N ALA A 39 3.07 -6.41 -8.37
CA ALA A 39 4.52 -6.58 -8.32
C ALA A 39 5.20 -6.13 -9.62
N ARG A 40 4.72 -6.57 -10.80
CA ARG A 40 5.27 -6.16 -12.11
C ARG A 40 5.20 -4.65 -12.31
N ARG A 41 4.12 -4.01 -11.84
CA ARG A 41 3.88 -2.57 -11.94
C ARG A 41 4.53 -1.77 -10.80
N ARG A 42 5.12 -2.46 -9.81
CA ARG A 42 5.73 -1.86 -8.60
C ARG A 42 4.77 -0.96 -7.83
N VAL A 43 3.52 -1.40 -7.69
CA VAL A 43 2.46 -0.70 -6.94
C VAL A 43 1.74 -1.67 -6.01
N ASN A 44 0.88 -1.17 -5.12
CA ASN A 44 0.00 -2.05 -4.34
C ASN A 44 -1.33 -2.32 -5.07
N VAL A 45 -2.05 -3.36 -4.65
CA VAL A 45 -3.35 -3.75 -5.26
C VAL A 45 -4.39 -2.63 -5.15
N GLY A 46 -4.37 -1.86 -4.07
CA GLY A 46 -5.22 -0.67 -3.90
C GLY A 46 -4.96 0.42 -4.93
N ASP A 47 -3.73 0.59 -5.39
CA ASP A 47 -3.38 1.55 -6.44
C ASP A 47 -3.99 1.11 -7.77
N ILE A 48 -3.87 -0.18 -8.12
CA ILE A 48 -4.49 -0.75 -9.33
C ILE A 48 -6.00 -0.52 -9.31
N ALA A 49 -6.67 -0.90 -8.22
CA ALA A 49 -8.11 -0.74 -8.08
C ALA A 49 -8.51 0.73 -8.25
N ARG A 50 -7.83 1.66 -7.55
CA ARG A 50 -8.11 3.11 -7.66
C ARG A 50 -7.89 3.65 -9.06
N SER A 51 -6.84 3.20 -9.77
CA SER A 51 -6.58 3.62 -11.15
C SER A 51 -7.71 3.19 -12.08
N VAL A 52 -8.21 1.96 -11.96
CA VAL A 52 -9.36 1.51 -12.75
C VAL A 52 -10.60 2.33 -12.43
N LEU A 53 -10.89 2.56 -11.15
CA LEU A 53 -12.05 3.34 -10.71
C LEU A 53 -12.01 4.80 -11.15
N LEU A 54 -10.82 5.36 -11.38
CA LEU A 54 -10.63 6.72 -11.87
C LEU A 54 -10.78 6.83 -13.40
N VAL A 55 -10.37 5.80 -14.14
CA VAL A 55 -10.29 5.84 -15.60
C VAL A 55 -11.52 5.23 -16.26
N MET A 56 -12.12 4.21 -15.63
CA MET A 56 -13.23 3.46 -16.21
C MET A 56 -14.57 3.96 -15.71
N PRO A 57 -15.56 4.14 -16.62
CA PRO A 57 -16.94 4.42 -16.24
C PRO A 57 -17.52 3.33 -15.30
N PRO A 58 -18.30 3.69 -14.27
CA PRO A 58 -18.84 2.72 -13.32
C PRO A 58 -19.71 1.63 -13.94
N ASP A 59 -20.47 1.97 -14.99
CA ASP A 59 -21.28 1.05 -15.79
C ASP A 59 -20.41 0.04 -16.56
N ALA A 60 -19.28 0.49 -17.13
CA ALA A 60 -18.32 -0.41 -17.78
C ALA A 60 -17.72 -1.41 -16.79
N ILE A 61 -17.42 -0.98 -15.55
CA ILE A 61 -16.95 -1.87 -14.48
C ILE A 61 -18.06 -2.85 -14.08
N ALA A 62 -19.29 -2.37 -13.89
CA ALA A 62 -20.43 -3.19 -13.46
C ALA A 62 -20.78 -4.28 -14.48
N ALA A 63 -20.64 -3.97 -15.78
CA ALA A 63 -20.89 -4.91 -16.87
C ALA A 63 -19.79 -5.97 -17.04
N PHE A 64 -18.59 -5.76 -16.47
CA PHE A 64 -17.50 -6.72 -16.59
C PHE A 64 -17.77 -7.99 -15.76
N PRO A 65 -17.42 -9.20 -16.23
CA PRO A 65 -17.64 -10.43 -15.48
C PRO A 65 -16.94 -10.42 -14.11
N ASP A 66 -17.68 -10.76 -13.04
CA ASP A 66 -17.09 -10.94 -11.70
C ASP A 66 -16.39 -12.32 -11.64
N PRO A 67 -15.08 -12.39 -11.35
CA PRO A 67 -14.37 -13.66 -11.14
C PRO A 67 -14.90 -14.44 -9.92
N GLY A 68 -15.66 -13.81 -9.04
CA GLY A 68 -16.40 -14.46 -7.96
C GLY A 68 -15.60 -14.73 -6.69
N GLU A 69 -16.26 -15.40 -5.76
CA GLU A 69 -15.68 -15.82 -4.48
C GLU A 69 -14.87 -17.12 -4.62
N PRO A 70 -13.98 -17.43 -3.65
CA PRO A 70 -13.26 -18.69 -3.64
C PRO A 70 -14.23 -19.88 -3.52
N GLY A 71 -13.92 -20.95 -4.26
CA GLY A 71 -14.66 -22.21 -4.17
C GLY A 71 -14.58 -22.89 -2.79
N ALA A 72 -15.35 -23.96 -2.60
CA ALA A 72 -15.40 -24.69 -1.32
C ALA A 72 -14.03 -25.23 -0.89
N ASP A 73 -13.21 -25.70 -1.84
CA ASP A 73 -11.90 -26.29 -1.56
C ASP A 73 -10.73 -25.30 -1.67
N ASP A 74 -10.99 -24.08 -2.16
CA ASP A 74 -9.96 -23.07 -2.32
C ASP A 74 -9.62 -22.43 -0.95
N ARG A 75 -8.57 -22.95 -0.32
CA ARG A 75 -8.15 -22.57 1.03
C ARG A 75 -6.65 -22.30 1.08
N GLU A 76 -6.30 -21.11 1.52
CA GLU A 76 -4.93 -20.72 1.83
C GLU A 76 -4.58 -21.18 3.25
N THR A 77 -3.40 -21.76 3.42
CA THR A 77 -2.85 -22.10 4.74
C THR A 77 -1.96 -20.98 5.22
N VAL A 78 -2.29 -20.43 6.38
CA VAL A 78 -1.56 -19.32 7.00
C VAL A 78 -1.14 -19.70 8.39
N VAL A 79 0.14 -19.53 8.71
CA VAL A 79 0.65 -19.72 10.06
C VAL A 79 0.18 -18.55 10.92
N LEU A 80 -0.54 -18.85 12.00
CA LEU A 80 -1.00 -17.82 12.93
C LEU A 80 0.20 -17.18 13.61
N LYS A 81 0.32 -15.85 13.51
CA LYS A 81 1.43 -15.08 14.09
C LYS A 81 1.24 -14.72 15.56
N SER A 82 0.03 -14.91 16.12
CA SER A 82 -0.32 -14.46 17.47
C SER A 82 -1.48 -15.26 18.08
N GLY A 83 -1.64 -15.17 19.40
CA GLY A 83 -2.71 -15.81 20.17
C GLY A 83 -2.36 -17.23 20.63
N PRO A 84 -3.29 -17.93 21.32
CA PRO A 84 -3.03 -19.26 21.90
C PRO A 84 -2.75 -20.36 20.84
N ALA A 85 -3.04 -20.07 19.58
CA ALA A 85 -2.77 -20.95 18.44
C ALA A 85 -1.59 -20.45 17.56
N GLN A 86 -0.75 -19.54 18.07
CA GLN A 86 0.45 -19.08 17.37
C GLN A 86 1.32 -20.25 16.88
N GLY A 87 1.87 -20.12 15.67
CA GLY A 87 2.67 -21.15 15.03
C GLY A 87 1.86 -22.28 14.37
N ARG A 88 0.55 -22.39 14.63
CA ARG A 88 -0.29 -23.41 13.99
C ARG A 88 -0.71 -23.00 12.58
N PRO A 89 -0.71 -23.93 11.61
CA PRO A 89 -1.25 -23.68 10.28
C PRO A 89 -2.79 -23.57 10.35
N TRP A 90 -3.33 -22.51 9.78
CA TRP A 90 -4.76 -22.24 9.73
C TRP A 90 -5.26 -22.13 8.30
N LYS A 91 -6.28 -22.90 7.95
CA LYS A 91 -6.92 -22.82 6.62
C LYS A 91 -7.96 -21.71 6.61
N ARG A 92 -7.84 -20.78 5.66
CA ARG A 92 -8.80 -19.68 5.46
C ARG A 92 -9.13 -19.49 3.98
N LYS A 93 -10.22 -18.78 3.69
CA LYS A 93 -10.52 -18.33 2.32
C LYS A 93 -9.42 -17.37 1.83
N PRO A 94 -8.91 -17.54 0.60
CA PRO A 94 -8.02 -16.57 -0.02
C PRO A 94 -8.74 -15.23 -0.22
N ARG A 95 -7.98 -14.15 -0.11
CA ARG A 95 -8.50 -12.78 -0.10
C ARG A 95 -7.44 -11.77 -0.48
N LEU A 96 -7.86 -10.65 -1.08
CA LEU A 96 -7.04 -9.46 -1.29
C LEU A 96 -7.34 -8.41 -0.23
N GLN A 97 -6.30 -7.70 0.23
CA GLN A 97 -6.45 -6.51 1.07
C GLN A 97 -6.29 -5.26 0.21
N VAL A 98 -7.35 -4.48 0.07
CA VAL A 98 -7.41 -3.34 -0.85
C VAL A 98 -7.73 -2.07 -0.06
N ARG A 99 -6.79 -1.11 -0.03
CA ARG A 99 -6.98 0.15 0.71
C ARG A 99 -7.34 1.29 -0.23
N MET A 100 -8.58 1.79 -0.12
CA MET A 100 -9.15 2.80 -1.03
C MET A 100 -10.32 3.56 -0.38
N PRO A 101 -10.85 4.65 -0.98
CA PRO A 101 -12.02 5.34 -0.45
C PRO A 101 -13.21 4.38 -0.25
N PRO A 102 -14.05 4.61 0.78
CA PRO A 102 -15.23 3.79 1.01
C PRO A 102 -16.29 4.02 -0.07
N GLY A 103 -17.30 3.14 -0.13
CA GLY A 103 -18.48 3.28 -1.01
C GLY A 103 -18.65 2.21 -2.09
N PHE A 104 -17.73 1.24 -2.18
CA PHE A 104 -17.76 0.18 -3.19
C PHE A 104 -18.12 -1.17 -2.57
N ASP A 105 -18.91 -1.98 -3.28
CA ASP A 105 -19.14 -3.38 -2.92
C ASP A 105 -17.98 -4.29 -3.37
N LEU A 106 -17.84 -5.44 -2.72
CA LEU A 106 -16.71 -6.34 -2.96
C LEU A 106 -16.71 -6.93 -4.39
N GLY A 107 -17.90 -7.18 -4.96
CA GLY A 107 -18.01 -7.67 -6.33
C GLY A 107 -17.56 -6.63 -7.35
N PHE A 108 -17.89 -5.36 -7.12
CA PHE A 108 -17.42 -4.24 -7.93
C PHE A 108 -15.90 -4.07 -7.86
N VAL A 109 -15.30 -4.22 -6.68
CA VAL A 109 -13.84 -4.22 -6.53
C VAL A 109 -13.20 -5.40 -7.28
N ARG A 110 -13.79 -6.61 -7.22
CA ARG A 110 -13.31 -7.76 -8.00
C ARG A 110 -13.39 -7.52 -9.50
N ARG A 111 -14.53 -6.98 -10.00
CA ARG A 111 -14.71 -6.62 -11.41
C ARG A 111 -13.68 -5.60 -11.89
N ALA A 112 -13.42 -4.56 -11.09
CA ALA A 112 -12.40 -3.56 -11.41
C ALA A 112 -11.00 -4.18 -11.53
N LEU A 113 -10.63 -5.06 -10.61
CA LEU A 113 -9.34 -5.77 -10.65
C LEU A 113 -9.26 -6.77 -11.82
N ALA A 114 -10.36 -7.44 -12.16
CA ALA A 114 -10.43 -8.34 -13.31
C ALA A 114 -10.28 -7.57 -14.64
N LEU A 115 -10.88 -6.39 -14.73
CA LEU A 115 -10.72 -5.47 -15.86
C LEU A 115 -9.26 -5.02 -16.00
N ALA A 116 -8.57 -4.74 -14.88
CA ALA A 116 -7.13 -4.43 -14.90
C ALA A 116 -6.29 -5.58 -15.49
N LEU A 117 -6.58 -6.82 -15.11
CA LEU A 117 -5.89 -8.00 -15.65
C LEU A 117 -6.16 -8.16 -17.15
N ALA A 118 -7.39 -7.93 -17.60
CA ALA A 118 -7.74 -8.02 -19.02
C ALA A 118 -7.03 -6.94 -19.86
N LEU A 119 -6.90 -5.73 -19.33
CA LEU A 119 -6.14 -4.64 -19.96
C LEU A 119 -4.63 -4.93 -19.98
N ASP A 120 -4.06 -5.45 -18.88
CA ASP A 120 -2.63 -5.80 -18.81
C ASP A 120 -2.27 -6.95 -19.76
N GLY A 121 -3.14 -7.97 -19.83
CA GLY A 121 -2.99 -9.11 -20.73
C GLY A 121 -3.26 -8.80 -22.20
N GLY A 122 -3.70 -7.57 -22.52
CA GLY A 122 -4.03 -7.15 -23.89
C GLY A 122 -5.32 -7.74 -24.46
N ALA A 123 -6.13 -8.41 -23.63
CA ALA A 123 -7.45 -8.91 -24.02
C ALA A 123 -8.43 -7.75 -24.28
N LEU A 124 -8.19 -6.59 -23.67
CA LEU A 124 -8.89 -5.35 -23.91
C LEU A 124 -7.92 -4.22 -24.27
N LYS A 125 -8.39 -3.29 -25.10
CA LYS A 125 -7.68 -2.04 -25.42
C LYS A 125 -8.54 -0.86 -24.97
N LEU A 126 -7.90 0.10 -24.34
CA LEU A 126 -8.53 1.36 -23.95
C LEU A 126 -8.34 2.39 -25.07
N SER A 127 -9.44 2.98 -25.54
CA SER A 127 -9.44 4.12 -26.46
C SER A 127 -10.01 5.34 -25.75
N VAL A 128 -9.45 6.52 -26.04
CA VAL A 128 -9.96 7.79 -25.54
C VAL A 128 -10.52 8.54 -26.73
N GLU A 129 -11.82 8.80 -26.70
CA GLU A 129 -12.52 9.53 -27.76
C GLU A 129 -12.92 10.91 -27.24
N ASP A 130 -12.74 11.93 -28.07
CA ASP A 130 -13.32 13.25 -27.82
C ASP A 130 -14.71 13.27 -28.46
N PRO A 131 -15.81 13.38 -27.69
CA PRO A 131 -17.16 13.39 -28.22
C PRO A 131 -17.45 14.62 -29.09
N LYS A 132 -16.58 15.63 -29.09
CA LYS A 132 -16.66 16.82 -29.96
C LYS A 132 -15.75 16.73 -31.18
N ALA A 133 -14.96 15.67 -31.33
CA ALA A 133 -14.12 15.51 -32.49
C ALA A 133 -14.99 15.32 -33.75
N PRO A 134 -14.76 16.08 -34.83
CA PRO A 134 -15.39 15.79 -36.10
C PRO A 134 -14.98 14.38 -36.57
N PRO A 135 -15.86 13.67 -37.30
CA PRO A 135 -15.54 12.34 -37.81
C PRO A 135 -14.22 12.38 -38.58
N PRO A 136 -13.31 11.41 -38.36
CA PRO A 136 -12.00 11.44 -38.98
C PRO A 136 -12.15 11.43 -40.51
N PRO A 137 -11.41 12.28 -41.24
CA PRO A 137 -11.35 12.17 -42.69
C PRO A 137 -10.82 10.77 -43.08
N PRO A 138 -11.18 10.25 -44.27
CA PRO A 138 -10.68 8.96 -44.74
C PRO A 138 -9.14 8.93 -44.63
N PRO A 139 -8.55 7.82 -44.17
CA PRO A 139 -7.15 7.79 -43.81
C PRO A 139 -6.29 8.09 -45.05
N PRO A 140 -5.36 9.06 -44.99
CA PRO A 140 -4.31 9.17 -46.00
C PRO A 140 -3.47 7.89 -46.00
N PRO A 141 -2.80 7.55 -47.13
CA PRO A 141 -1.89 6.41 -47.17
C PRO A 141 -0.88 6.49 -46.01
N PRO A 142 -0.54 5.35 -45.38
CA PRO A 142 0.26 5.35 -44.16
C PRO A 142 1.58 6.10 -44.41
N PRO A 143 1.89 7.14 -43.61
CA PRO A 143 3.21 7.75 -43.67
C PRO A 143 4.26 6.69 -43.27
N PRO A 144 5.50 6.77 -43.83
CA PRO A 144 6.58 5.90 -43.41
C PRO A 144 6.76 6.02 -41.88
N PRO A 145 7.06 4.91 -41.18
CA PRO A 145 7.12 4.92 -39.73
C PRO A 145 8.19 5.91 -39.24
N GLU A 146 7.73 7.01 -38.63
CA GLU A 146 8.61 7.91 -37.90
C GLU A 146 9.18 7.19 -36.66
N PRO A 147 10.42 7.50 -36.23
CA PRO A 147 11.06 6.87 -35.08
C PRO A 147 10.48 7.35 -33.73
N GLN A 148 9.20 7.09 -33.48
CA GLN A 148 8.54 7.28 -32.17
C GLN A 148 9.12 6.35 -31.09
N GLN A 149 9.80 5.28 -31.51
CA GLN A 149 10.44 4.30 -30.63
C GLN A 149 11.66 4.88 -29.90
N ALA A 150 12.38 5.83 -30.51
CA ALA A 150 13.56 6.45 -29.91
C ALA A 150 13.20 7.35 -28.72
N ARG A 151 12.14 8.17 -28.84
CA ARG A 151 11.66 9.05 -27.76
C ARG A 151 11.10 8.29 -26.56
N ARG A 152 10.36 7.19 -26.81
CA ARG A 152 9.85 6.33 -25.73
C ARG A 152 10.95 5.54 -25.01
N ALA A 153 12.04 5.22 -25.71
CA ALA A 153 13.20 4.56 -25.11
C ALA A 153 14.00 5.50 -24.21
N THR A 154 14.16 6.77 -24.61
CA THR A 154 14.87 7.78 -23.80
C THR A 154 14.11 8.12 -22.52
N ASP A 155 12.79 8.29 -22.59
CA ASP A 155 11.97 8.60 -21.40
C ASP A 155 11.95 7.44 -20.40
N ARG A 156 11.91 6.19 -20.90
CA ARG A 156 12.01 4.98 -20.06
C ARG A 156 13.39 4.82 -19.43
N ALA A 157 14.46 5.16 -20.15
CA ALA A 157 15.82 5.09 -19.63
C ALA A 157 16.06 6.13 -18.53
N PHE A 158 15.54 7.35 -18.70
CA PHE A 158 15.62 8.41 -17.69
C PHE A 158 14.83 8.05 -16.43
N GLY A 159 13.58 7.58 -16.59
CA GLY A 159 12.76 7.13 -15.47
C GLY A 159 13.37 5.94 -14.72
N ARG A 160 14.06 5.02 -15.41
CA ARG A 160 14.77 3.90 -14.77
C ARG A 160 15.92 4.39 -13.89
N ARG A 161 16.78 5.28 -14.38
CA ARG A 161 17.91 5.83 -13.60
C ARG A 161 17.45 6.59 -12.36
N ALA A 162 16.38 7.38 -12.47
CA ALA A 162 15.82 8.09 -11.32
C ALA A 162 15.29 7.11 -10.25
N ASN A 163 14.66 6.02 -10.67
CA ASN A 163 14.18 4.99 -9.76
C ASN A 163 15.32 4.21 -9.09
N ASP A 164 16.38 3.90 -9.84
CA ASP A 164 17.54 3.18 -9.32
C ASP A 164 18.27 4.02 -8.26
N ALA A 165 18.48 5.32 -8.52
CA ALA A 165 19.05 6.25 -7.54
C ALA A 165 18.18 6.40 -6.28
N THR A 166 16.86 6.39 -6.44
CA THR A 166 15.93 6.43 -5.29
C THR A 166 15.98 5.14 -4.48
N ALA A 167 16.14 3.98 -5.14
CA ALA A 167 16.26 2.69 -4.48
C ALA A 167 17.57 2.58 -3.68
N GLU A 168 18.69 3.04 -4.23
CA GLU A 168 19.98 3.09 -3.54
C GLU A 168 19.93 3.98 -2.29
N GLU A 169 19.28 5.14 -2.38
CA GLU A 169 19.13 6.02 -1.22
C GLU A 169 18.24 5.40 -0.13
N LEU A 170 17.14 4.72 -0.52
CA LEU A 170 16.31 3.99 0.44
C LEU A 170 17.09 2.85 1.11
N GLU A 171 17.93 2.13 0.37
CA GLU A 171 18.78 1.07 0.92
C GLU A 171 19.84 1.63 1.88
N ARG A 172 20.45 2.77 1.54
CA ARG A 172 21.37 3.47 2.43
C ARG A 172 20.68 3.93 3.72
N LEU A 173 19.50 4.57 3.61
CA LEU A 173 18.73 5.00 4.77
C LEU A 173 18.29 3.82 5.64
N ARG A 174 17.91 2.69 5.03
CA ARG A 174 17.63 1.43 5.71
C ARG A 174 18.83 0.93 6.51
N ALA A 175 20.02 0.92 5.90
CA ALA A 175 21.24 0.51 6.57
C ALA A 175 21.57 1.41 7.77
N ILE A 176 21.44 2.73 7.61
CA ILE A 176 21.67 3.70 8.70
C ILE A 176 20.67 3.47 9.84
N VAL A 177 19.38 3.32 9.53
CA VAL A 177 18.35 3.06 10.54
C VAL A 177 18.61 1.74 11.28
N ASN A 178 19.05 0.69 10.58
CA ASN A 178 19.38 -0.58 11.21
C ASN A 178 20.56 -0.48 12.18
N VAL A 179 21.58 0.34 11.86
CA VAL A 179 22.73 0.59 12.74
C VAL A 179 22.35 1.45 13.95
N LEU A 180 21.42 2.39 13.79
CA LEU A 180 21.00 3.31 14.86
C LEU A 180 19.86 2.74 15.73
N ALA A 181 19.16 1.71 15.28
CA ALA A 181 18.13 1.03 16.05
C ALA A 181 18.78 0.27 17.22
N PHE A 182 18.07 0.15 18.33
CA PHE A 182 18.57 -0.63 19.46
C PHE A 182 18.71 -2.11 19.09
N GLU A 183 19.73 -2.76 19.65
CA GLU A 183 19.93 -4.19 19.54
C GLU A 183 18.99 -4.91 20.53
N PRO A 184 18.17 -5.86 20.06
CA PRO A 184 17.35 -6.67 20.95
C PRO A 184 18.21 -7.39 22.01
N LEU A 185 17.73 -7.41 23.25
CA LEU A 185 18.36 -8.14 24.34
C LEU A 185 18.10 -9.65 24.19
N ASP A 186 19.13 -10.50 24.29
CA ASP A 186 19.06 -11.96 24.09
C ASP A 186 18.01 -12.66 24.97
N GLY A 187 17.71 -12.11 26.16
CA GLY A 187 16.73 -12.64 27.12
C GLY A 187 15.42 -11.86 27.20
N GLY A 188 15.20 -10.85 26.37
CA GLY A 188 14.11 -9.89 26.54
C GLY A 188 14.36 -8.86 27.65
N VAL A 189 13.32 -8.15 28.06
CA VAL A 189 13.42 -7.08 29.08
C VAL A 189 13.16 -7.67 30.47
N GLY A 190 14.19 -7.72 31.31
CA GLY A 190 14.14 -8.27 32.67
C GLY A 190 14.29 -7.25 33.80
N SER A 191 14.53 -5.97 33.48
CA SER A 191 14.67 -4.92 34.49
C SER A 191 14.15 -3.56 34.03
N ARG A 192 13.89 -2.65 34.99
CA ARG A 192 13.54 -1.25 34.70
C ARG A 192 14.63 -0.53 33.90
N ALA A 193 15.90 -0.84 34.16
CA ALA A 193 17.05 -0.27 33.46
C ALA A 193 17.06 -0.66 31.97
N GLU A 194 16.78 -1.93 31.68
CA GLU A 194 16.64 -2.45 30.32
C GLU A 194 15.39 -1.91 29.62
N ALA A 195 14.28 -1.77 30.33
CA ALA A 195 13.05 -1.18 29.79
C ALA A 195 13.28 0.27 29.34
N LEU A 196 14.03 1.05 30.12
CA LEU A 196 14.44 2.40 29.74
C LEU A 196 15.38 2.40 28.55
N HIS A 197 16.38 1.50 28.54
CA HIS A 197 17.32 1.37 27.43
C HIS A 197 16.62 1.06 26.10
N VAL A 198 15.70 0.09 26.10
CA VAL A 198 14.89 -0.30 24.91
C VAL A 198 14.03 0.85 24.38
N LEU A 199 13.53 1.72 25.26
CA LEU A 199 12.81 2.94 24.86
C LEU A 199 13.75 4.10 24.46
N GLY A 200 15.06 3.90 24.51
CA GLY A 200 16.06 4.92 24.18
C GLY A 200 16.21 6.00 25.26
N PHE A 201 15.92 5.66 26.51
CA PHE A 201 16.25 6.48 27.68
C PHE A 201 17.52 5.97 28.38
N PRO A 202 18.27 6.84 29.07
CA PRO A 202 19.34 6.38 29.96
C PRO A 202 18.81 5.46 31.06
N PRO A 203 19.54 4.39 31.46
CA PRO A 203 19.09 3.44 32.49
C PRO A 203 18.70 4.05 33.85
N GLY A 204 19.30 5.19 34.20
CA GLY A 204 19.00 5.94 35.43
C GLY A 204 17.91 7.01 35.29
N ALA A 205 17.33 7.20 34.10
CA ALA A 205 16.37 8.27 33.86
C ALA A 205 15.03 8.04 34.58
N HIS A 206 14.32 9.14 34.87
CA HIS A 206 12.98 9.12 35.47
C HIS A 206 11.99 9.84 34.54
N PRO A 207 11.74 9.31 33.33
CA PRO A 207 10.77 9.90 32.41
C PRO A 207 9.36 9.74 32.96
N ASP A 208 8.51 10.76 32.75
CA ASP A 208 7.12 10.68 33.16
C ASP A 208 6.30 9.74 32.24
N LYS A 209 5.08 9.39 32.67
CA LYS A 209 4.18 8.50 31.91
C LYS A 209 3.88 9.03 30.50
N ARG A 210 3.91 10.36 30.29
CA ARG A 210 3.63 10.98 28.99
C ARG A 210 4.81 10.79 28.05
N MET A 211 6.04 10.99 28.52
CA MET A 211 7.30 10.79 27.80
C MET A 211 7.44 9.33 27.38
N ILE A 212 7.20 8.39 28.29
CA ILE A 212 7.23 6.95 28.01
C ILE A 212 6.26 6.59 26.88
N ARG A 213 5.00 7.03 26.97
CA ARG A 213 3.98 6.76 25.93
C ARG A 213 4.29 7.45 24.60
N ALA A 214 4.85 8.65 24.63
CA ALA A 214 5.27 9.34 23.42
C ALA A 214 6.40 8.59 22.70
N ARG A 215 7.41 8.15 23.46
CA ARG A 215 8.56 7.41 22.94
C ARG A 215 8.17 6.04 22.42
N PHE A 216 7.32 5.31 23.14
CA PHE A 216 6.75 4.05 22.67
C PHE A 216 6.01 4.21 21.34
N ARG A 217 5.13 5.21 21.19
CA ARG A 217 4.38 5.42 19.94
C ARG A 217 5.31 5.70 18.75
N MET A 218 6.36 6.49 18.97
CA MET A 218 7.38 6.77 17.95
C MET A 218 8.08 5.48 17.50
N LEU A 219 8.62 4.70 18.46
CA LEU A 219 9.35 3.46 18.17
C LEU A 219 8.44 2.36 17.61
N ALA A 220 7.21 2.26 18.09
CA ALA A 220 6.21 1.32 17.58
C ALA A 220 5.82 1.62 16.13
N THR A 221 5.82 2.90 15.70
CA THR A 221 5.56 3.24 14.29
C THR A 221 6.70 2.77 13.38
N ILE A 222 7.93 2.79 13.88
CA ILE A 222 9.12 2.38 13.13
C ILE A 222 9.23 0.85 13.09
N HIS A 223 9.11 0.18 14.24
CA HIS A 223 9.36 -1.25 14.39
C HIS A 223 8.11 -2.13 14.31
N HIS A 224 6.93 -1.57 13.99
CA HIS A 224 5.72 -2.36 13.80
C HIS A 224 5.97 -3.48 12.79
N PRO A 225 5.59 -4.74 13.06
CA PRO A 225 5.85 -5.86 12.14
C PRO A 225 5.23 -5.71 10.75
N ASP A 226 4.24 -4.82 10.60
CA ASP A 226 3.61 -4.49 9.32
C ASP A 226 4.25 -3.27 8.62
N SER A 227 5.29 -2.67 9.19
CA SER A 227 6.08 -1.62 8.53
C SER A 227 7.22 -2.23 7.72
N ASP A 228 7.70 -1.51 6.71
CA ASP A 228 8.84 -1.95 5.88
C ASP A 228 10.15 -2.14 6.67
N HIS A 229 10.22 -1.62 7.91
CA HIS A 229 11.37 -1.72 8.83
C HIS A 229 10.97 -2.40 10.15
N GLY A 230 9.89 -3.18 10.08
CA GLY A 230 9.31 -3.88 11.21
C GLY A 230 10.22 -4.95 11.75
N SER A 231 10.21 -5.14 13.06
CA SER A 231 10.83 -6.30 13.69
C SER A 231 9.91 -6.82 14.78
N HIS A 232 9.45 -8.05 14.61
CA HIS A 232 8.64 -8.75 15.61
C HIS A 232 9.35 -8.81 16.96
N GLU A 233 10.65 -8.99 16.95
CA GLU A 233 11.50 -9.05 18.14
C GLU A 233 11.60 -7.70 18.84
N ARG A 234 11.95 -6.63 18.10
CA ARG A 234 12.01 -5.27 18.66
C ARG A 234 10.64 -4.80 19.17
N MET A 235 9.56 -5.11 18.44
CA MET A 235 8.21 -4.78 18.87
C MET A 235 7.80 -5.56 20.14
N SER A 236 8.21 -6.82 20.26
CA SER A 236 8.00 -7.62 21.48
C SER A 236 8.70 -6.97 22.68
N GLN A 237 9.96 -6.57 22.54
CA GLN A 237 10.71 -5.92 23.63
C GLN A 237 10.18 -4.53 23.97
N LEU A 238 9.68 -3.76 22.99
CA LEU A 238 8.98 -2.49 23.24
C LEU A 238 7.72 -2.70 24.09
N ASN A 239 6.97 -3.78 23.85
CA ASN A 239 5.80 -4.12 24.64
C ASN A 239 6.19 -4.56 26.06
N GLN A 240 7.21 -5.39 26.21
CA GLN A 240 7.75 -5.81 27.52
C GLN A 240 8.24 -4.61 28.34
N ALA A 241 8.96 -3.67 27.70
CA ALA A 241 9.39 -2.42 28.34
C ALA A 241 8.21 -1.59 28.85
N MET A 242 7.09 -1.56 28.10
CA MET A 242 5.87 -0.90 28.54
C MET A 242 5.18 -1.61 29.70
N GLU A 243 5.32 -2.93 29.85
CA GLU A 243 4.79 -3.66 31.02
C GLU A 243 5.59 -3.32 32.27
N TRP A 244 6.92 -3.35 32.19
CA TRP A 244 7.83 -2.98 33.29
C TRP A 244 7.69 -1.54 33.79
N LEU A 245 7.27 -0.61 32.93
CA LEU A 245 7.17 0.82 33.24
C LEU A 245 5.73 1.29 33.51
N LYS A 246 4.76 0.37 33.49
CA LYS A 246 3.36 0.63 33.89
C LYS A 246 3.17 0.53 35.41
N GLU A 247 3.98 -0.29 36.07
CA GLU A 247 4.13 -0.38 37.53
C GLU A 247 4.93 0.82 38.05
#